data_AF-A0A4R1MX82-F1
#
_entry.id   AF-A0A4R1MX82-F1
#
_cell.length_a   1.000
_cell.length_b   1.000
_cell.length_c   1.000
_cell.angle_alpha   90.00
_cell.angle_beta   90.00
_cell.angle_gamma   90.00
#
_symmetry.space_group_name_H-M   'P 1'
#
loop_
_entity.id
_entity.type
_entity.pdbx_description
1 polymer ?
#
loop_
_entity_poly.entity_id
_entity_poly.type
_entity_poly.pdbx_seq_one_letter_code
_entity_poly.pdbx_strand_id
1 'polypeptide(L)'
;MDDKYIISIFSALVGAFVAIFTNFWRTRYTIRAQDFSKRIEEIAQSISKLETYACEYWVCTDREKTNVNYYVIGMQTKIELMVQYLNEQYKEFDKPMILGSLNEFTTACTGGTFGSKSGSPEPNRVQIILVRGETVKIELMKIRNQQY
;
A
#
# COMPACT_ATOMS: atom_id res chain seq x y z
N MET A 1 41.33 -31.13 -36.00
CA MET A 1 39.92 -30.92 -36.44
C MET A 1 39.10 -30.36 -35.28
N ASP A 2 39.74 -29.64 -34.34
CA ASP A 2 39.31 -29.64 -32.93
C ASP A 2 38.83 -28.26 -32.46
N ASP A 3 39.39 -27.17 -33.00
CA ASP A 3 39.02 -25.80 -32.58
C ASP A 3 37.55 -25.47 -32.84
N LYS A 4 36.99 -25.97 -33.96
CA LYS A 4 35.57 -25.72 -34.31
C LYS A 4 34.61 -26.41 -33.34
N TYR A 5 34.97 -27.61 -32.84
CA TYR A 5 34.16 -28.32 -31.85
C TYR A 5 34.25 -27.66 -30.48
N ILE A 6 35.45 -27.22 -30.09
CA ILE A 6 35.65 -26.48 -28.83
C ILE A 6 34.87 -25.17 -28.85
N ILE A 7 34.99 -24.37 -29.91
CA ILE A 7 34.24 -23.11 -30.07
C ILE A 7 32.73 -23.36 -30.05
N SER A 8 32.25 -24.42 -30.71
CA SER A 8 30.84 -24.80 -30.70
C SER A 8 30.34 -25.14 -29.29
N ILE A 9 31.07 -25.97 -28.54
CA ILE A 9 30.72 -26.33 -27.16
C ILE A 9 30.75 -25.11 -26.23
N PHE A 10 31.78 -24.27 -26.33
CA PHE A 10 31.85 -23.03 -25.55
C PHE A 10 30.70 -22.07 -25.88
N SER A 11 30.37 -21.91 -27.16
CA SER A 11 29.25 -21.07 -27.58
C SER A 11 27.90 -21.58 -27.06
N ALA A 12 27.70 -22.91 -27.05
CA ALA A 12 26.51 -23.54 -26.49
C ALA A 12 26.41 -23.36 -24.97
N LEU A 13 27.53 -23.48 -24.25
CA LEU A 13 27.59 -23.25 -22.80
C LEU A 13 27.32 -21.78 -22.44
N VAL A 14 27.88 -20.84 -23.20
CA VAL A 14 27.61 -19.40 -23.00
C VAL A 14 26.14 -19.10 -23.28
N GLY A 15 25.57 -19.65 -24.37
CA GLY A 15 24.14 -19.50 -24.68
C GLY A 15 23.24 -20.04 -23.57
N ALA A 16 23.53 -21.24 -23.06
CA ALA A 16 22.79 -21.85 -21.95
C ALA A 16 22.91 -21.02 -20.67
N PHE A 17 24.11 -20.52 -20.34
CA PHE A 17 24.33 -19.68 -19.17
C PHE A 17 23.55 -18.36 -19.24
N VAL A 18 23.60 -17.67 -20.39
CA VAL A 18 22.84 -16.43 -20.62
C VAL A 18 21.33 -16.68 -20.51
N ALA A 19 20.84 -17.79 -21.06
CA ALA A 19 19.42 -18.16 -20.96
C ALA A 19 18.98 -18.40 -19.51
N ILE A 20 19.76 -19.14 -18.72
CA ILE A 20 19.50 -19.38 -17.30
C ILE A 20 19.53 -18.07 -16.52
N PHE A 21 20.56 -17.25 -16.73
CA PHE A 21 20.70 -15.96 -16.05
C PHE A 21 19.54 -15.02 -16.36
N THR A 22 19.16 -14.90 -17.64
CA THR A 22 18.05 -14.05 -18.08
C THR A 22 16.72 -14.53 -17.48
N ASN A 23 16.46 -15.84 -17.49
CA ASN A 23 15.25 -16.41 -16.88
C ASN A 23 15.23 -16.22 -15.36
N PHE A 24 16.37 -16.38 -14.68
CA PHE A 24 16.48 -16.14 -13.25
C PHE A 24 16.15 -14.68 -12.90
N TRP A 25 16.74 -13.73 -13.62
CA TRP A 25 16.48 -12.30 -13.42
C TRP A 25 15.04 -11.91 -13.71
N ARG A 26 14.49 -12.39 -14.84
CA ARG A 26 13.08 -12.18 -15.20
C ARG A 26 12.14 -12.72 -14.12
N THR A 27 12.40 -13.93 -13.64
CA THR A 27 11.57 -14.56 -12.60
C THR A 27 11.62 -13.76 -11.30
N ARG A 28 12.80 -13.34 -10.87
CA ARG A 28 12.98 -12.53 -9.66
C ARG A 28 12.27 -11.16 -9.77
N TYR A 29 12.34 -10.52 -10.92
CA TYR A 29 11.65 -9.25 -11.16
C TYR A 29 10.13 -9.43 -11.11
N THR A 30 9.60 -10.45 -11.79
CA THR A 30 8.16 -10.76 -11.79
C THR A 30 7.64 -11.02 -10.37
N ILE A 31 8.35 -11.84 -9.59
CA ILE A 31 7.95 -12.14 -8.19
C ILE A 31 7.93 -10.86 -7.35
N ARG A 32 8.95 -10.01 -7.51
CA ARG A 32 9.04 -8.74 -6.77
C ARG A 32 7.92 -7.77 -7.16
N ALA A 33 7.60 -7.65 -8.45
CA ALA A 33 6.49 -6.82 -8.93
C ALA A 33 5.12 -7.33 -8.45
N GLN A 34 4.95 -8.65 -8.36
CA GLN A 34 3.76 -9.28 -7.81
C GLN A 34 3.61 -9.03 -6.30
N ASP A 35 4.68 -9.20 -5.51
CA ASP A 35 4.63 -8.88 -4.07
C ASP A 35 4.31 -7.40 -3.86
N PHE A 36 4.98 -6.50 -4.59
CA PHE A 36 4.70 -5.07 -4.55
C PHE A 36 3.22 -4.74 -4.78
N SER A 37 2.65 -5.30 -5.85
CA SER A 37 1.24 -5.11 -6.20
C SER A 37 0.31 -5.60 -5.09
N LYS A 38 0.61 -6.76 -4.50
CA LYS A 38 -0.16 -7.35 -3.41
C LYS A 38 -0.09 -6.51 -2.14
N ARG A 39 1.08 -5.97 -1.80
CA ARG A 39 1.25 -5.08 -0.64
C ARG A 39 0.47 -3.77 -0.79
N ILE A 40 0.45 -3.19 -1.99
CA ILE A 40 -0.40 -2.03 -2.27
C ILE A 40 -1.88 -2.36 -2.06
N GLU A 41 -2.32 -3.53 -2.50
CA GLU A 41 -3.70 -3.98 -2.28
C GLU A 41 -4.02 -4.19 -0.80
N GLU A 42 -3.10 -4.77 -0.02
CA GLU A 42 -3.23 -4.94 1.44
C GLU A 42 -3.37 -3.58 2.16
N ILE A 43 -2.66 -2.54 1.71
CA ILE A 43 -2.80 -1.18 2.23
C ILE A 43 -4.18 -0.62 1.86
N ALA A 44 -4.60 -0.73 0.60
CA ALA A 44 -5.92 -0.24 0.16
C ALA A 44 -7.07 -0.91 0.94
N GLN A 45 -6.98 -2.22 1.19
CA GLN A 45 -7.94 -2.93 2.04
C GLN A 45 -7.93 -2.44 3.49
N SER A 46 -6.75 -2.11 4.02
CA SER A 46 -6.63 -1.58 5.39
C SER A 46 -7.19 -0.16 5.50
N ILE A 47 -7.04 0.66 4.45
CA ILE A 47 -7.72 1.96 4.34
C ILE A 47 -9.23 1.78 4.36
N SER A 48 -9.79 0.85 3.57
CA SER A 48 -11.23 0.56 3.60
C SER A 48 -11.73 0.11 4.97
N LYS A 49 -10.93 -0.67 5.71
CA LYS A 49 -11.27 -1.05 7.09
C LYS A 49 -11.27 0.16 8.04
N LEU A 50 -10.26 1.03 7.90
CA LEU A 50 -10.18 2.27 8.67
C LEU A 50 -11.36 3.21 8.35
N GLU A 51 -11.77 3.32 7.09
CA GLU A 51 -12.98 4.06 6.68
C GLU A 51 -14.21 3.56 7.44
N THR A 52 -14.44 2.24 7.45
CA THR A 52 -15.59 1.65 8.15
C THR A 52 -15.59 2.01 9.63
N TYR A 53 -14.47 1.81 10.33
CA TYR A 53 -14.38 2.13 11.76
C TYR A 53 -14.52 3.64 12.03
N ALA A 54 -13.91 4.49 11.21
CA ALA A 54 -14.03 5.93 11.37
C ALA A 54 -15.48 6.38 11.12
N CYS A 55 -16.13 5.89 10.07
CA CYS A 55 -17.53 6.19 9.79
C CYS A 55 -18.44 5.75 10.94
N GLU A 56 -18.27 4.53 11.44
CA GLU A 56 -18.99 4.01 12.60
C GLU A 56 -18.85 4.92 13.82
N TYR A 57 -17.64 5.40 14.10
CA TYR A 57 -17.38 6.35 15.18
C TYR A 57 -18.16 7.67 15.00
N TRP A 58 -18.17 8.24 13.79
CA TRP A 58 -18.80 9.54 13.54
C TRP A 58 -20.33 9.50 13.48
N VAL A 59 -20.93 8.35 13.18
CA VAL A 59 -22.40 8.17 13.16
C VAL A 59 -22.95 7.66 14.49
N CYS A 60 -22.11 7.13 15.38
CA CYS A 60 -22.55 6.65 16.69
C CYS A 60 -22.93 7.82 17.61
N THR A 61 -24.07 7.68 18.30
CA THR A 61 -24.54 8.61 19.34
C THR A 61 -23.81 8.44 20.67
N ASP A 62 -23.23 7.26 20.94
CA ASP A 62 -22.53 6.94 22.19
C ASP A 62 -21.04 6.64 21.91
N ARG A 63 -20.31 7.70 21.53
CA ARG A 63 -18.90 7.65 21.08
C ARG A 63 -17.90 7.19 22.16
N GLU A 64 -18.26 7.33 23.43
CA GLU A 64 -17.38 6.98 24.56
C GLU A 64 -17.41 5.48 24.90
N LYS A 65 -18.50 4.78 24.55
CA LYS A 65 -18.64 3.33 24.77
C LYS A 65 -18.13 2.46 23.62
N THR A 66 -17.77 3.08 22.50
CA THR A 66 -17.33 2.36 21.31
C THR A 66 -15.82 2.12 21.37
N ASN A 67 -15.41 0.84 21.50
CA ASN A 67 -14.02 0.40 21.32
C ASN A 67 -13.41 0.79 19.96
N VAL A 68 -14.26 1.24 19.04
CA VAL A 68 -13.96 1.75 17.69
C VAL A 68 -12.84 2.80 17.69
N ASN A 69 -12.72 3.62 18.75
CA ASN A 69 -11.61 4.58 18.88
C ASN A 69 -10.23 3.90 18.84
N TYR A 70 -10.03 2.85 19.65
CA TYR A 70 -8.76 2.12 19.68
C TYR A 70 -8.48 1.40 18.36
N TYR A 71 -9.51 0.90 17.69
CA TYR A 71 -9.37 0.28 16.37
C TYR A 71 -8.97 1.30 15.30
N VAL A 72 -9.51 2.52 15.32
CA VAL A 72 -9.13 3.58 14.39
C VAL A 72 -7.65 3.94 14.55
N ILE A 73 -7.21 4.19 15.79
CA ILE A 73 -5.79 4.51 16.07
C ILE A 73 -4.88 3.35 15.66
N GLY A 74 -5.20 2.12 16.08
CA GLY A 74 -4.40 0.94 15.74
C GLY A 74 -4.31 0.68 14.24
N MET A 75 -5.40 0.93 13.50
CA MET A 75 -5.41 0.81 12.04
C MET A 75 -4.60 1.89 11.36
N GLN A 76 -4.60 3.13 11.87
CA GLN A 76 -3.73 4.19 11.37
C GLN A 76 -2.25 3.83 11.52
N THR A 77 -1.84 3.43 12.72
CA THR A 77 -0.45 2.95 12.96
C THR A 77 -0.10 1.79 12.04
N LYS A 78 -1.02 0.84 11.85
CA LYS A 78 -0.80 -0.29 10.94
C LYS A 78 -0.56 0.17 9.50
N ILE A 79 -1.35 1.12 9.00
CA ILE A 79 -1.20 1.67 7.65
C ILE A 79 0.13 2.40 7.51
N GLU A 80 0.50 3.22 8.48
CA GLU A 80 1.80 3.93 8.49
C GLU A 80 2.99 2.97 8.44
N LEU A 81 2.96 1.90 9.24
CA LEU A 81 3.99 0.87 9.25
C LEU A 81 4.09 0.15 7.89
N MET A 82 2.97 -0.17 7.25
CA MET A 82 2.97 -0.79 5.92
C MET A 82 3.51 0.16 4.84
N VAL A 83 3.14 1.45 4.89
CA VAL A 83 3.65 2.50 4.00
C VAL A 83 5.16 2.70 4.20
N GLN A 84 5.64 2.71 5.44
CA GLN A 84 7.06 2.80 5.74
C GLN A 84 7.81 1.58 5.21
N TYR A 85 7.31 0.38 5.46
CA TYR A 85 7.88 -0.86 4.93
C TYR A 85 8.00 -0.83 3.41
N LEU A 86 6.94 -0.41 2.70
CA LEU A 86 6.99 -0.29 1.24
C LEU A 86 8.05 0.70 0.77
N ASN A 87 8.15 1.86 1.42
CA ASN A 87 9.15 2.88 1.08
C ASN A 87 10.60 2.40 1.31
N GLU A 88 10.84 1.54 2.29
CA GLU A 88 12.16 0.99 2.57
C GLU A 88 12.53 -0.18 1.63
N GLN A 89 11.55 -1.01 1.26
CA GLN A 89 11.80 -2.23 0.50
C GLN A 89 11.66 -2.06 -1.02
N TYR A 90 10.89 -1.09 -1.49
CA TYR A 90 10.58 -0.90 -2.90
C TYR A 90 11.01 0.50 -3.34
N LYS A 91 11.99 0.56 -4.25
CA LYS A 91 12.47 1.83 -4.81
C LYS A 91 11.41 2.53 -5.66
N GLU A 92 10.49 1.71 -6.14
CA GLU A 92 9.30 2.02 -6.92
C GLU A 92 8.25 2.80 -6.12
N PHE A 93 8.31 2.74 -4.79
CA PHE A 93 7.32 3.36 -3.93
C PHE A 93 7.74 4.76 -3.52
N ASP A 94 7.00 5.76 -3.98
CA ASP A 94 7.18 7.16 -3.60
C ASP A 94 6.24 7.52 -2.44
N LYS A 95 6.70 7.35 -1.19
CA LYS A 95 5.93 7.74 0.00
C LYS A 95 5.50 9.22 -0.04
N PRO A 96 6.37 10.19 -0.38
CA PRO A 96 5.96 11.58 -0.56
C PRO A 96 4.72 11.79 -1.44
N MET A 97 4.52 11.00 -2.50
CA MET A 97 3.34 11.13 -3.38
C MET A 97 2.02 10.86 -2.68
N ILE A 98 1.99 9.97 -1.68
CA ILE A 98 0.75 9.61 -0.97
C ILE A 98 0.63 10.28 0.40
N LEU A 99 1.71 10.84 0.92
CA LEU A 99 1.77 11.33 2.30
C LEU A 99 0.76 12.45 2.57
N GLY A 100 0.57 13.34 1.60
CA GLY A 100 -0.41 14.43 1.69
C GLY A 100 -1.83 13.90 1.84
N SER A 101 -2.27 13.08 0.88
CA SER A 101 -3.61 12.49 0.88
C SER A 101 -3.83 11.55 2.06
N LEU A 102 -2.80 10.79 2.47
CA LEU A 102 -2.86 9.93 3.65
C LEU A 102 -3.06 10.76 4.92
N ASN A 103 -2.34 11.86 5.09
CA ASN A 103 -2.50 12.75 6.24
C ASN A 103 -3.88 13.42 6.26
N GLU A 104 -4.40 13.85 5.11
CA GLU A 104 -5.75 14.39 5.01
C GLU A 104 -6.81 13.35 5.39
N PHE A 105 -6.63 12.12 4.92
CA PHE A 105 -7.52 11.01 5.26
C PHE A 105 -7.46 10.66 6.75
N THR A 106 -6.28 10.49 7.34
CA THR A 106 -6.15 10.18 8.78
C THR A 106 -6.67 11.31 9.66
N THR A 107 -6.47 12.56 9.25
CA THR A 107 -7.05 13.74 9.90
C THR A 107 -8.57 13.74 9.79
N ALA A 108 -9.14 13.37 8.64
CA ALA A 108 -10.58 13.24 8.46
C ALA A 108 -11.18 12.13 9.34
N CYS A 109 -10.49 10.99 9.45
CA CYS A 109 -10.90 9.87 10.31
C CYS A 109 -10.92 10.25 11.79
N THR A 110 -9.94 11.05 12.25
CA THR A 110 -9.75 11.40 13.65
C THR A 110 -10.40 12.71 14.08
N GLY A 111 -10.73 13.58 13.13
CA GLY A 111 -11.16 14.95 13.40
C GLY A 111 -10.07 15.82 14.02
N GLY A 112 -8.79 15.39 13.98
CA GLY A 112 -7.63 16.09 14.54
C GLY A 112 -7.38 15.87 16.04
N THR A 113 -8.39 15.47 16.81
CA THR A 113 -8.27 15.12 18.24
C THR A 113 -9.23 13.99 18.59
N PHE A 114 -8.74 12.74 18.56
CA PHE A 114 -9.54 11.59 19.01
C PHE A 114 -9.72 11.63 20.54
N GLY A 115 -10.95 11.47 21.03
CA GLY A 115 -11.24 11.34 22.46
C GLY A 115 -11.56 12.61 23.25
N SER A 116 -11.58 13.79 22.62
CA SER A 116 -11.94 15.06 23.31
C SER A 116 -13.38 15.53 23.08
N LYS A 117 -14.16 14.83 22.24
CA LYS A 117 -15.51 15.25 21.83
C LYS A 117 -16.54 14.18 22.09
N SER A 118 -17.30 14.33 23.17
CA SER A 118 -18.71 13.92 23.15
C SER A 118 -19.44 14.85 22.19
N GLY A 119 -20.29 14.31 21.32
CA GLY A 119 -20.90 15.13 20.27
C GLY A 119 -21.93 14.37 19.46
N SER A 120 -22.87 15.12 18.90
CA SER A 120 -23.89 14.62 17.99
C SER A 120 -23.26 13.99 16.73
N PRO A 121 -23.94 13.04 16.08
CA PRO A 121 -23.51 12.47 14.81
C PRO A 121 -23.11 13.55 13.80
N GLU A 122 -22.04 13.30 13.03
CA GLU A 122 -21.52 14.24 12.01
C GLU A 122 -21.56 13.58 10.62
N PRO A 123 -22.73 13.49 9.95
CA PRO A 123 -22.86 12.79 8.67
C PRO A 123 -21.98 13.36 7.56
N ASN A 124 -21.77 14.67 7.55
CA ASN A 124 -20.89 15.32 6.57
C ASN A 124 -19.45 14.82 6.64
N ARG A 125 -19.02 14.34 7.82
CA ARG A 125 -17.68 13.79 8.01
C ARG A 125 -17.53 12.41 7.37
N VAL A 126 -18.60 11.61 7.32
CA VAL A 126 -18.63 10.32 6.59
C VAL A 126 -18.30 10.55 5.12
N GLN A 127 -18.93 11.54 4.48
CA GLN A 127 -18.64 11.88 3.08
C GLN A 127 -17.17 12.25 2.89
N ILE A 128 -16.61 13.08 3.76
CA ILE A 128 -15.20 13.49 3.69
C ILE A 128 -14.28 12.27 3.84
N ILE A 129 -14.54 11.39 4.80
CA ILE A 129 -13.75 10.17 5.03
C ILE A 129 -13.74 9.29 3.79
N LEU A 130 -14.91 9.02 3.19
CA LEU A 130 -15.03 8.18 2.01
C LEU A 130 -14.31 8.78 0.79
N VAL A 131 -14.47 10.09 0.55
CA VAL A 131 -13.81 10.77 -0.58
C VAL A 131 -12.29 10.79 -0.40
N ARG A 132 -11.80 11.12 0.80
CA ARG A 132 -10.35 11.18 1.07
C ARG A 132 -9.73 9.79 1.06
N GLY A 133 -10.41 8.80 1.63
CA GLY A 133 -9.94 7.41 1.61
C GLY A 133 -9.84 6.84 0.19
N GLU A 134 -10.82 7.13 -0.67
CA GLU A 134 -10.76 6.75 -2.08
C GLU A 134 -9.65 7.50 -2.83
N THR A 135 -9.40 8.77 -2.50
CA THR A 135 -8.29 9.55 -3.07
C THR A 135 -6.94 8.88 -2.80
N VAL A 136 -6.70 8.43 -1.57
CA VAL A 136 -5.46 7.69 -1.21
C VAL A 136 -5.36 6.38 -1.99
N LYS A 137 -6.46 5.62 -2.10
CA LYS A 137 -6.47 4.37 -2.89
C LYS A 137 -6.14 4.64 -4.37
N ILE A 138 -6.67 5.70 -4.95
CA ILE A 138 -6.36 6.10 -6.33
C ILE A 138 -4.87 6.40 -6.49
N GLU A 139 -4.25 7.12 -5.55
CA GLU A 139 -2.81 7.42 -5.60
C GLU A 139 -1.95 6.17 -5.44
N LEU A 140 -2.32 5.26 -4.53
CA LEU A 140 -1.68 3.95 -4.39
C LEU A 140 -1.77 3.15 -5.71
N MET A 141 -2.91 3.19 -6.40
CA MET A 141 -3.07 2.54 -7.69
C MET A 141 -2.27 3.22 -8.81
N LYS A 142 -2.10 4.56 -8.76
CA LYS A 142 -1.21 5.27 -9.69
C LYS A 142 0.25 4.82 -9.51
N ILE A 143 0.73 4.71 -8.27
CA ILE A 143 2.08 4.19 -7.97
C ILE A 143 2.23 2.76 -8.47
N ARG A 144 1.23 1.89 -8.23
CA ARG A 144 1.23 0.53 -8.76
C ARG A 144 1.34 0.50 -10.28
N ASN A 145 0.58 1.37 -10.97
CA ASN A 145 0.53 1.36 -12.43
C ASN A 145 1.79 1.94 -13.08
N GLN A 146 2.60 2.75 -12.38
CA GLN A 146 3.92 3.18 -12.88
C GLN A 146 4.91 2.03 -13.05
N GLN A 147 4.59 0.82 -12.56
CA GLN A 147 5.40 -0.40 -12.68
C GLN A 147 5.07 -1.27 -13.91
N TYR A 148 4.06 -0.89 -14.70
CA TYR A 148 3.62 -1.58 -15.91
C TYR A 148 3.82 -0.69 -17.14
#